data_AF-V9GHK0-F1
#
_entry.id   AF-V9GHK0-F1
#
_cell.length_a   1.000
_cell.length_b   1.000
_cell.length_c   1.000
_cell.angle_alpha   90.00
_cell.angle_beta   90.00
_cell.angle_gamma   90.00
#
_symmetry.space_group_name_H-M   'P 1'
#
loop_
_entity.id
_entity.type
_entity.pdbx_description
1 polymer ?
#
loop_
_entity_poly.entity_id
_entity_poly.type
_entity_poly.pdbx_seq_one_letter_code
_entity_poly.pdbx_strand_id
1 'polypeptide(L)'
;MKKLGRNDLCHCGSGIKYKRCCLEKDERTINGKVIPFPGMGASSLKPQLEVDQLRQMINDKLTWMEWGADEHRELAESLFPQICREHDLKEESELFKVFSMLMVWNNFSKEVNPNYRKPGGYASALEYMTVSLLEIQTTKSDLAKKHEVSVATLTKYNGHIQDFMDGVALPDESLTSEDEEQDSAQ
;
A
#
# COMPACT_ATOMS: atom_id res chain seq x y z
N MET A 1 5.05 -8.01 -45.78
CA MET A 1 6.52 -7.87 -45.60
C MET A 1 7.19 -9.13 -46.14
N LYS A 2 8.19 -9.02 -47.02
CA LYS A 2 8.89 -10.20 -47.58
C LYS A 2 9.70 -10.86 -46.45
N LYS A 3 9.45 -12.13 -46.16
CA LYS A 3 10.26 -12.90 -45.20
C LYS A 3 11.70 -12.95 -45.74
N LEU A 4 12.64 -12.39 -45.00
CA LEU A 4 14.07 -12.47 -45.33
C LEU A 4 14.48 -13.94 -45.40
N GLY A 5 15.06 -14.36 -46.52
CA GLY A 5 15.59 -15.70 -46.69
C GLY A 5 16.83 -15.90 -45.82
N ARG A 6 17.00 -17.11 -45.30
CA ARG A 6 18.11 -17.49 -44.40
C ARG A 6 19.51 -17.11 -44.94
N ASN A 7 19.69 -17.07 -46.26
CA ASN A 7 20.96 -16.74 -46.91
C ASN A 7 21.06 -15.28 -47.39
N ASP A 8 20.02 -14.46 -47.24
CA ASP A 8 20.02 -13.05 -47.66
C ASP A 8 20.87 -12.18 -46.75
N LEU A 9 21.19 -10.96 -47.18
CA LEU A 9 21.88 -9.99 -46.34
C LEU A 9 21.02 -9.59 -45.14
N CYS A 10 21.64 -9.50 -43.97
CA CYS A 10 20.94 -9.18 -42.73
C CYS A 10 20.41 -7.74 -42.73
N HIS A 11 19.19 -7.55 -42.24
CA HIS A 11 18.51 -6.24 -42.22
C HIS A 11 19.13 -5.24 -41.23
N CYS A 12 19.99 -5.68 -40.31
CA CYS A 12 20.67 -4.81 -39.36
C CYS A 12 21.84 -4.01 -39.97
N GLY A 13 22.10 -4.16 -41.27
CA GLY A 13 23.13 -3.40 -41.99
C GLY A 13 24.55 -3.94 -41.82
N SER A 14 24.73 -5.15 -41.28
CA SER A 14 26.04 -5.75 -41.01
C SER A 14 26.80 -6.27 -42.24
N GLY A 15 26.17 -6.30 -43.42
CA GLY A 15 26.79 -6.80 -44.66
C GLY A 15 27.04 -8.32 -44.71
N ILE A 16 26.61 -9.08 -43.70
CA ILE A 16 26.77 -10.54 -43.62
C ILE A 16 25.42 -11.27 -43.75
N LYS A 17 25.46 -12.56 -44.11
CA LYS A 17 24.25 -13.39 -44.31
C LYS A 17 23.40 -13.50 -43.04
N TYR A 18 22.09 -13.39 -43.18
CA TYR A 18 21.09 -13.36 -42.11
C TYR A 18 21.26 -14.51 -41.10
N LYS A 19 21.47 -15.74 -41.57
CA LYS A 19 21.74 -16.92 -40.71
C LYS A 19 22.96 -16.84 -39.81
N ARG A 20 23.90 -15.92 -40.05
CA ARG A 20 25.11 -15.74 -39.24
C ARG A 20 25.08 -14.45 -38.42
N CYS A 21 23.94 -13.74 -38.42
CA CYS A 21 23.82 -12.43 -37.78
C CYS A 21 22.60 -12.38 -36.85
N CYS A 22 21.45 -11.88 -37.32
CA CYS A 22 20.28 -11.70 -36.47
C CYS A 22 19.33 -12.90 -36.44
N LEU A 23 19.46 -13.91 -37.33
CA LEU A 23 18.50 -15.02 -37.39
C LEU A 23 18.25 -15.66 -36.02
N GLU A 24 19.30 -15.98 -35.28
CA GLU A 24 19.18 -16.63 -33.97
C GLU A 24 18.59 -15.68 -32.91
N LYS A 25 18.86 -14.38 -33.01
CA LYS A 25 18.29 -13.36 -32.12
C LYS A 25 16.80 -13.15 -32.40
N ASP A 26 16.43 -13.16 -33.67
CA ASP A 26 15.06 -12.97 -34.12
C ASP A 26 14.23 -14.23 -33.83
N GLU A 27 14.78 -15.44 -34.01
CA GLU A 27 14.15 -16.70 -33.60
C GLU A 27 13.88 -16.76 -32.09
N ARG A 28 14.80 -16.26 -31.26
CA ARG A 28 14.60 -16.15 -29.80
C ARG A 28 13.51 -15.14 -29.43
N THR A 29 13.37 -14.08 -30.21
CA THR A 29 12.38 -13.01 -29.95
C THR A 29 10.97 -13.42 -30.41
N ILE A 30 10.86 -14.18 -31.51
CA ILE A 30 9.58 -14.63 -32.06
C ILE A 30 8.84 -15.60 -31.12
N ASN A 31 9.56 -16.36 -30.28
CA ASN A 31 8.96 -17.28 -29.32
C ASN A 31 8.58 -16.63 -27.97
N GLY A 32 8.67 -15.30 -27.83
CA GLY A 32 8.11 -14.56 -26.69
C GLY A 32 8.69 -14.90 -25.31
N LYS A 33 9.76 -15.69 -25.22
CA LYS A 33 10.37 -16.11 -23.96
C LYS A 33 11.68 -15.38 -23.77
N VAL A 34 11.61 -14.24 -23.07
CA VAL A 34 12.78 -13.55 -22.51
C VAL A 34 13.53 -14.58 -21.65
N ILE A 35 14.69 -15.01 -22.10
CA ILE A 35 15.55 -15.93 -21.35
C ILE A 35 16.28 -15.07 -20.32
N PRO A 36 16.05 -15.27 -19.00
CA PRO A 36 16.77 -14.51 -17.99
C PRO A 36 18.26 -14.83 -18.05
N PHE A 37 19.08 -13.84 -17.74
CA PHE A 37 20.54 -13.93 -17.68
C PHE A 37 20.96 -15.05 -16.71
N PRO A 38 21.93 -15.93 -17.05
CA PRO A 38 22.41 -16.96 -16.13
C PRO A 38 23.00 -16.30 -14.87
N GLY A 39 22.28 -16.39 -13.75
CA GLY A 39 22.65 -15.76 -12.48
C GLY A 39 21.52 -14.98 -11.79
N MET A 40 20.47 -14.59 -12.52
CA MET A 40 19.22 -14.11 -11.90
C MET A 40 18.25 -15.28 -11.77
N GLY A 41 18.23 -15.90 -10.59
CA GLY A 41 17.33 -17.00 -10.31
C GLY A 41 15.88 -16.59 -10.55
N ALA A 42 15.20 -17.29 -11.46
CA ALA A 42 13.76 -17.19 -11.68
C ALA A 42 12.91 -17.58 -10.44
N SER A 43 13.55 -17.95 -9.32
CA SER A 43 12.89 -18.30 -8.07
C SER A 43 12.46 -17.09 -7.24
N SER A 44 13.07 -15.90 -7.44
CA SER A 44 12.72 -14.67 -6.71
C SER A 44 11.55 -13.90 -7.34
N LEU A 45 11.17 -14.21 -8.59
CA LEU A 45 10.13 -13.49 -9.32
C LEU A 45 8.70 -13.90 -8.94
N LYS A 46 8.50 -15.13 -8.41
CA LYS A 46 7.18 -15.63 -8.02
C LYS A 46 6.63 -14.97 -6.73
N PRO A 47 7.42 -14.86 -5.64
CA PRO A 47 6.94 -14.20 -4.43
C PRO A 47 6.65 -12.71 -4.65
N GLN A 48 7.51 -12.00 -5.40
CA GLN A 48 7.28 -10.57 -5.68
C GLN A 48 6.01 -10.34 -6.51
N LEU A 49 5.69 -11.20 -7.48
CA LEU A 49 4.50 -11.05 -8.30
C LEU A 49 3.21 -11.23 -7.48
N GLU A 50 3.19 -12.13 -6.48
CA GLU A 50 2.05 -12.33 -5.59
C GLU A 50 1.86 -11.16 -4.61
N VAL A 51 2.98 -10.61 -4.10
CA VAL A 51 2.98 -9.40 -3.26
C VAL A 51 2.48 -8.18 -4.02
N ASP A 52 2.94 -7.99 -5.26
CA ASP A 52 2.50 -6.90 -6.12
C ASP A 52 1.01 -7.04 -6.48
N GLN A 53 0.53 -8.26 -6.72
CA GLN A 53 -0.89 -8.54 -6.94
C GLN A 53 -1.73 -8.26 -5.70
N LEU A 54 -1.26 -8.63 -4.51
CA LEU A 54 -1.99 -8.40 -3.27
C LEU A 54 -2.02 -6.91 -2.90
N ARG A 55 -0.93 -6.20 -3.14
CA ARG A 55 -0.87 -4.75 -3.02
C ARG A 55 -1.80 -4.06 -4.02
N GLN A 56 -1.86 -4.55 -5.25
CA GLN A 56 -2.84 -4.10 -6.23
C GLN A 56 -4.27 -4.39 -5.78
N MET A 57 -4.53 -5.55 -5.18
CA MET A 57 -5.83 -5.91 -4.61
C MET A 57 -6.24 -4.97 -3.47
N ILE A 58 -5.32 -4.54 -2.59
CA ILE A 58 -5.62 -3.55 -1.54
C ILE A 58 -6.05 -2.22 -2.17
N ASN A 59 -5.35 -1.74 -3.19
CA ASN A 59 -5.69 -0.52 -3.92
C ASN A 59 -7.02 -0.64 -4.69
N ASP A 60 -7.25 -1.78 -5.34
CA ASP A 60 -8.50 -2.06 -6.05
C ASP A 60 -9.67 -2.14 -5.05
N LYS A 61 -9.49 -2.84 -3.93
CA LYS A 61 -10.49 -2.92 -2.86
C LYS A 61 -10.83 -1.54 -2.29
N LEU A 62 -9.84 -0.68 -2.05
CA LEU A 62 -10.05 0.73 -1.65
C LEU A 62 -10.98 1.46 -2.63
N THR A 63 -10.78 1.24 -3.93
CA THR A 63 -11.52 1.90 -5.02
C THR A 63 -12.96 1.40 -5.18
N TRP A 64 -13.22 0.11 -4.93
CA TRP A 64 -14.54 -0.51 -5.13
C TRP A 64 -15.36 -0.65 -3.84
N MET A 65 -14.82 -0.23 -2.70
CA MET A 65 -15.49 -0.28 -1.41
C MET A 65 -16.50 0.85 -1.29
N GLU A 66 -17.62 0.57 -0.62
CA GLU A 66 -18.62 1.59 -0.31
C GLU A 66 -18.16 2.41 0.91
N TRP A 67 -18.11 3.73 0.74
CA TRP A 67 -17.71 4.68 1.77
C TRP A 67 -18.88 5.57 2.16
N GLY A 68 -19.01 5.86 3.47
CA GLY A 68 -20.02 6.77 3.99
C GLY A 68 -19.70 8.25 3.73
N ALA A 69 -18.41 8.59 3.66
CA ALA A 69 -17.91 9.93 3.37
C ALA A 69 -16.60 9.85 2.57
N ASP A 70 -16.33 10.85 1.73
CA ASP A 70 -15.14 10.90 0.89
C ASP A 70 -13.87 11.09 1.74
N GLU A 71 -13.96 11.83 2.85
CA GLU A 71 -12.85 12.09 3.76
C GLU A 71 -12.32 10.80 4.41
N HIS A 72 -13.20 9.82 4.64
CA HIS A 72 -12.84 8.52 5.20
C HIS A 72 -12.12 7.66 4.16
N ARG A 73 -12.56 7.72 2.90
CA ARG A 73 -11.89 7.07 1.76
C ARG A 73 -10.51 7.65 1.55
N GLU A 74 -10.38 8.98 1.48
CA GLU A 74 -9.12 9.68 1.23
C GLU A 74 -8.08 9.38 2.32
N LEU A 75 -8.49 9.30 3.59
CA LEU A 75 -7.61 8.87 4.66
C LEU A 75 -7.09 7.44 4.42
N ALA A 76 -7.96 6.51 4.03
CA ALA A 76 -7.56 5.13 3.79
C ALA A 76 -6.64 4.99 2.57
N GLU A 77 -6.92 5.71 1.49
CA GLU A 77 -6.14 5.73 0.25
C GLU A 77 -4.74 6.32 0.44
N SER A 78 -4.60 7.29 1.34
CA SER A 78 -3.29 7.86 1.67
C SER A 78 -2.50 6.97 2.65
N LEU A 79 -3.14 6.54 3.74
CA LEU A 79 -2.48 5.91 4.87
C LEU A 79 -2.00 4.48 4.58
N PHE A 80 -2.89 3.57 4.17
CA PHE A 80 -2.53 2.15 4.06
C PHE A 80 -1.49 1.88 2.97
N PRO A 81 -1.58 2.48 1.77
CA PRO A 81 -0.53 2.36 0.77
C PRO A 81 0.81 2.97 1.24
N GLN A 82 0.78 4.00 2.08
CA GLN A 82 1.98 4.57 2.69
C GLN A 82 2.63 3.59 3.68
N ILE A 83 1.86 2.98 4.59
CA ILE A 83 2.35 1.97 5.53
C ILE A 83 3.04 0.82 4.79
N CYS A 84 2.40 0.30 3.73
CA CYS A 84 2.98 -0.76 2.90
C CYS A 84 4.32 -0.35 2.24
N ARG A 85 4.44 0.92 1.80
CA ARG A 85 5.69 1.45 1.20
C ARG A 85 6.79 1.62 2.24
N GLU A 86 6.45 2.19 3.38
CA GLU A 86 7.42 2.63 4.38
C GLU A 86 8.06 1.46 5.11
N HIS A 87 7.28 0.40 5.35
CA HIS A 87 7.76 -0.82 6.00
C HIS A 87 8.18 -1.91 5.03
N ASP A 88 8.17 -1.64 3.71
CA ASP A 88 8.59 -2.57 2.66
C ASP A 88 7.95 -3.96 2.83
N LEU A 89 6.63 -3.99 3.06
CA LEU A 89 5.87 -5.19 3.37
C LEU A 89 5.89 -6.15 2.17
N LYS A 90 6.36 -7.36 2.39
CA LYS A 90 6.61 -8.38 1.34
C LYS A 90 5.97 -9.72 1.64
N GLU A 91 5.39 -9.89 2.82
CA GLU A 91 4.74 -11.14 3.16
C GLU A 91 3.22 -11.00 3.01
N GLU A 92 2.58 -12.06 2.50
CA GLU A 92 1.12 -12.12 2.38
C GLU A 92 0.43 -11.89 3.72
N SER A 93 1.01 -12.43 4.80
CA SER A 93 0.48 -12.29 6.15
C SER A 93 0.50 -10.84 6.66
N GLU A 94 1.52 -10.05 6.28
CA GLU A 94 1.62 -8.62 6.62
C GLU A 94 0.56 -7.82 5.86
N LEU A 95 0.42 -8.08 4.56
CA LEU A 95 -0.59 -7.43 3.73
C LEU A 95 -2.01 -7.80 4.16
N PHE A 96 -2.25 -9.03 4.62
CA PHE A 96 -3.53 -9.43 5.20
C PHE A 96 -3.85 -8.68 6.50
N LYS A 97 -2.85 -8.44 7.36
CA LYS A 97 -3.00 -7.60 8.56
C LYS A 97 -3.37 -6.15 8.21
N VAL A 98 -2.71 -5.57 7.21
CA VAL A 98 -3.05 -4.23 6.69
C VAL A 98 -4.47 -4.21 6.13
N PHE A 99 -4.84 -5.21 5.32
CA PHE A 99 -6.20 -5.33 4.79
C PHE A 99 -7.25 -5.48 5.89
N SER A 100 -6.96 -6.24 6.94
CA SER A 100 -7.85 -6.38 8.10
C SER A 100 -8.08 -5.03 8.78
N MET A 101 -7.03 -4.23 8.94
CA MET A 101 -7.15 -2.89 9.53
C MET A 101 -7.92 -1.92 8.62
N LEU A 102 -7.75 -2.03 7.30
CA LEU A 102 -8.58 -1.29 6.34
C LEU A 102 -10.07 -1.62 6.48
N MET A 103 -10.41 -2.91 6.66
CA MET A 103 -11.79 -3.33 6.89
C MET A 103 -12.35 -2.78 8.21
N VAL A 104 -11.54 -2.76 9.27
CA VAL A 104 -11.92 -2.13 10.55
C VAL A 104 -12.22 -0.65 10.35
N TRP A 105 -11.34 0.07 9.65
CA TRP A 105 -11.56 1.48 9.35
C TRP A 105 -12.83 1.71 8.54
N ASN A 106 -13.07 0.91 7.49
CA ASN A 106 -14.28 1.05 6.68
C ASN A 106 -15.55 0.82 7.52
N ASN A 107 -15.61 -0.27 8.30
CA ASN A 107 -16.76 -0.55 9.15
C ASN A 107 -16.97 0.54 10.20
N PHE A 108 -15.92 0.94 10.91
CA PHE A 108 -15.96 2.03 11.88
C PHE A 108 -16.48 3.32 11.24
N SER A 109 -15.96 3.68 10.07
CA SER A 109 -16.35 4.89 9.34
C SER A 109 -17.83 4.88 8.93
N LYS A 110 -18.37 3.71 8.57
CA LYS A 110 -19.79 3.57 8.18
C LYS A 110 -20.73 3.58 9.38
N GLU A 111 -20.34 2.97 10.49
CA GLU A 111 -21.19 2.85 11.69
C GLU A 111 -21.15 4.11 12.55
N VAL A 112 -19.96 4.66 12.78
CA VAL A 112 -19.75 5.80 13.67
C VAL A 112 -19.81 7.13 12.93
N ASN A 113 -19.50 7.14 11.62
CA ASN A 113 -19.39 8.33 10.78
C ASN A 113 -18.62 9.48 11.46
N PRO A 114 -17.35 9.25 11.83
CA PRO A 114 -16.58 10.20 12.62
C PRO A 114 -16.37 11.49 11.83
N ASN A 115 -16.72 12.62 12.44
CA ASN A 115 -16.44 13.94 11.88
C ASN A 115 -15.09 14.45 12.41
N TYR A 116 -14.16 14.76 11.51
CA TYR A 116 -12.85 15.33 11.86
C TYR A 116 -12.44 16.40 10.84
N ARG A 117 -11.85 17.50 11.34
CA ARG A 117 -11.32 18.58 10.49
C ARG A 117 -9.97 18.24 9.85
N LYS A 118 -9.14 17.47 10.55
CA LYS A 118 -7.82 17.04 10.10
C LYS A 118 -7.68 15.52 10.22
N PRO A 119 -7.08 14.85 9.24
CA PRO A 119 -6.94 13.39 9.25
C PRO A 119 -5.94 12.87 10.30
N GLY A 120 -5.01 13.71 10.78
CA GLY A 120 -3.88 13.30 11.62
C GLY A 120 -4.26 12.52 12.89
N GLY A 121 -5.40 12.85 13.51
CA GLY A 121 -5.89 12.13 14.70
C GLY A 121 -6.13 10.64 14.42
N TYR A 122 -7.03 10.36 13.49
CA TYR A 122 -7.34 8.97 13.08
C TYR A 122 -6.19 8.32 12.31
N ALA A 123 -5.43 9.08 11.50
CA ALA A 123 -4.27 8.58 10.79
C ALA A 123 -3.21 8.01 11.75
N SER A 124 -2.88 8.77 12.81
CA SER A 124 -1.90 8.35 13.82
C SER A 124 -2.35 7.12 14.60
N ALA A 125 -3.64 7.03 14.92
CA ALA A 125 -4.22 5.89 15.62
C ALA A 125 -4.20 4.63 14.76
N LEU A 126 -4.71 4.72 13.52
CA LEU A 126 -4.72 3.61 12.56
C LEU A 126 -3.31 3.12 12.24
N GLU A 127 -2.35 4.03 12.06
CA GLU A 127 -0.96 3.63 11.84
C GLU A 127 -0.41 2.90 13.07
N TYR A 128 -0.61 3.45 14.27
CA TYR A 128 -0.18 2.80 15.52
C TYR A 128 -0.76 1.40 15.70
N MET A 129 -2.05 1.20 15.42
CA MET A 129 -2.66 -0.14 15.48
C MET A 129 -2.11 -1.07 14.41
N THR A 130 -1.90 -0.57 13.18
CA THR A 130 -1.38 -1.38 12.08
C THR A 130 0.04 -1.85 12.36
N VAL A 131 0.94 -0.94 12.74
CA VAL A 131 2.35 -1.27 13.04
C VAL A 131 2.47 -2.14 14.30
N SER A 132 1.60 -1.95 15.29
CA SER A 132 1.53 -2.85 16.45
C SER A 132 1.11 -4.26 16.04
N LEU A 133 0.13 -4.39 15.14
CA LEU A 133 -0.31 -5.68 14.59
C LEU A 133 0.76 -6.35 13.72
N LEU A 134 1.59 -5.56 13.05
CA LEU A 134 2.75 -6.00 12.28
C LEU A 134 3.98 -6.30 13.16
N GLU A 135 3.90 -6.08 14.47
CA GLU A 135 5.00 -6.26 15.43
C GLU A 135 6.22 -5.37 15.11
N ILE A 136 5.98 -4.24 14.44
CA ILE A 136 7.01 -3.26 14.08
C ILE A 136 7.27 -2.35 15.27
N GLN A 137 8.54 -2.26 15.68
CA GLN A 137 8.97 -1.41 16.79
C GLN A 137 8.83 0.07 16.42
N THR A 138 7.83 0.72 16.99
CA THR A 138 7.63 2.18 16.91
C THR A 138 7.01 2.69 18.19
N THR A 139 7.13 3.99 18.46
CA THR A 139 6.55 4.60 19.65
C THR A 139 5.35 5.46 19.29
N LYS A 140 4.40 5.59 20.22
CA LYS A 140 3.29 6.55 20.09
C LYS A 140 3.80 7.99 19.90
N SER A 141 4.96 8.33 20.48
CA SER A 141 5.57 9.65 20.34
C SER A 141 6.04 9.93 18.91
N ASP A 142 6.68 8.95 18.28
CA ASP A 142 7.19 9.10 16.91
C ASP A 142 6.05 9.23 15.90
N LEU A 143 5.01 8.40 16.06
CA LEU A 143 3.83 8.46 15.20
C LEU A 143 3.01 9.74 15.43
N ALA A 144 2.84 10.18 16.68
CA ALA A 144 2.14 11.43 16.97
C ALA A 144 2.85 12.61 16.29
N LYS A 145 4.19 12.66 16.38
CA LYS A 145 5.01 13.66 15.70
C LYS A 145 4.88 13.58 14.17
N LYS A 146 4.92 12.37 13.60
CA LYS A 146 4.78 12.14 12.15
C LYS A 146 3.45 12.67 11.59
N HIS A 147 2.37 12.51 12.36
CA HIS A 147 1.02 12.93 11.98
C HIS A 147 0.65 14.33 12.48
N GLU A 148 1.63 15.08 13.01
CA GLU A 148 1.44 16.44 13.53
C GLU A 148 0.35 16.54 14.62
N VAL A 149 0.27 15.54 15.49
CA VAL A 149 -0.66 15.48 16.62
C VAL A 149 0.05 15.24 17.95
N SER A 150 -0.67 15.44 19.06
CA SER A 150 -0.17 15.08 20.38
C SER A 150 -0.34 13.57 20.66
N VAL A 151 0.46 13.01 21.57
CA VAL A 151 0.30 11.62 22.03
C VAL A 151 -1.06 11.39 22.70
N ALA A 152 -1.60 12.42 23.35
CA ALA A 152 -2.93 12.38 23.95
C ALA A 152 -4.01 12.25 22.87
N THR A 153 -3.90 13.02 21.78
CA THR A 153 -4.77 12.95 20.60
C THR A 153 -4.72 11.56 19.98
N LEU A 154 -3.53 11.02 19.69
CA LEU A 154 -3.37 9.66 19.17
C LEU A 154 -4.06 8.63 20.08
N THR A 155 -3.82 8.72 21.40
CA THR A 155 -4.38 7.76 22.38
C THR A 155 -5.90 7.83 22.43
N LYS A 156 -6.50 9.03 22.35
CA LYS A 156 -7.94 9.23 22.28
C LYS A 156 -8.55 8.53 21.06
N TYR A 157 -8.03 8.83 19.86
CA TYR A 157 -8.56 8.24 18.62
C TYR A 157 -8.30 6.73 18.52
N ASN A 158 -7.17 6.27 19.08
CA ASN A 158 -6.90 4.84 19.22
C ASN A 158 -7.94 4.16 20.12
N GLY A 159 -8.32 4.80 21.23
CA GLY A 159 -9.40 4.33 22.09
C GLY A 159 -10.73 4.19 21.34
N HIS A 160 -11.11 5.19 20.54
CA HIS A 160 -12.36 5.13 19.77
C HIS A 160 -12.43 3.92 18.83
N ILE A 161 -11.35 3.62 18.12
CA ILE A 161 -11.34 2.48 17.19
C ILE A 161 -11.25 1.16 17.97
N GLN A 162 -10.50 1.12 19.07
CA GLN A 162 -10.39 -0.07 19.92
C GLN A 162 -11.72 -0.43 20.57
N ASP A 163 -12.43 0.55 21.13
CA ASP A 163 -13.76 0.35 21.74
C ASP A 163 -14.75 -0.23 20.72
N PHE A 164 -14.71 0.27 19.47
CA PHE A 164 -15.49 -0.29 18.37
C PHE A 164 -15.11 -1.74 18.04
N MET A 165 -13.80 -2.04 17.96
CA MET A 165 -13.32 -3.41 17.72
C MET A 165 -13.75 -4.38 18.83
N ASP A 166 -13.78 -3.91 20.08
CA ASP A 166 -14.20 -4.68 21.25
C ASP A 166 -15.73 -4.80 21.39
N GLY A 167 -16.49 -4.12 20.53
CA GLY A 167 -17.96 -4.09 20.56
C GLY A 167 -18.53 -3.30 21.75
N VAL A 168 -17.74 -2.41 22.34
CA VAL A 168 -18.17 -1.50 23.41
C VAL A 168 -18.86 -0.30 22.76
N ALA A 169 -20.09 0.00 23.18
CA ALA A 169 -20.82 1.17 22.72
C ALA A 169 -20.00 2.43 23.03
N LEU A 170 -19.68 3.22 22.01
CA LEU A 170 -18.91 4.45 22.16
C LEU A 170 -19.66 5.42 23.07
N PRO A 171 -19.02 5.99 24.11
CA PRO A 171 -19.64 7.04 24.91
C PRO A 171 -19.91 8.26 24.02
N ASP A 172 -21.12 8.81 24.14
CA ASP A 172 -21.73 9.89 23.34
C ASP A 172 -20.97 11.24 23.34
N GLU A 173 -19.81 11.35 24.01
CA GLU A 173 -19.15 12.62 24.34
C GLU A 173 -18.05 13.09 23.35
N SER A 174 -17.87 12.52 22.15
CA SER A 174 -16.65 12.80 21.36
C SER A 174 -16.80 13.30 19.92
N LEU A 175 -17.88 14.04 19.60
CA LEU A 175 -17.99 14.76 18.31
C LEU A 175 -17.76 16.28 18.39
N THR A 176 -17.38 16.84 19.53
CA THR A 176 -16.92 18.24 19.60
C THR A 176 -15.39 18.31 19.52
N SER A 177 -14.91 18.70 18.34
CA SER A 177 -13.53 19.14 18.13
C SER A 177 -13.30 20.44 18.89
N GLU A 178 -12.84 20.35 20.13
CA GLU A 178 -12.15 21.46 20.80
C GLU A 178 -10.65 21.20 20.67
N ASP A 179 -10.11 21.62 19.52
CA ASP A 179 -8.67 21.86 19.38
C ASP A 179 -8.36 23.11 20.20
N GLU A 180 -8.05 22.95 21.49
CA GLU A 180 -7.39 24.01 22.26
C GLU A 180 -5.92 24.11 21.79
N GLU A 181 -5.71 25.04 20.88
CA GLU A 181 -4.45 25.77 20.71
C GLU A 181 -4.03 26.35 22.08
N GLN A 182 -3.01 25.77 22.72
CA GLN A 182 -2.21 26.47 23.71
C GLN A 182 -0.78 26.62 23.22
N ASP A 183 -0.64 27.70 22.47
CA ASP A 183 0.44 28.68 22.52
C ASP A 183 1.48 28.42 23.62
N SER A 184 2.71 28.08 23.21
CA SER A 184 3.88 28.10 24.07
C SER A 184 4.70 29.34 23.76
N ALA A 185 4.24 30.46 24.32
CA ALA A 185 5.04 31.66 24.52
C ALA A 185 5.36 31.81 26.02
N GLN A 186 6.50 31.24 26.45
CA GLN A 186 7.43 31.85 27.41
C GLN A 186 8.70 31.02 27.58
#